data_AF-A0A949DX17-F1
#
_entry.id   AF-A0A949DX17-F1
#
_cell.length_a   1.000
_cell.length_b   1.000
_cell.length_c   1.000
_cell.angle_alpha   90.00
_cell.angle_beta   90.00
_cell.angle_gamma   90.00
#
_symmetry.space_group_name_H-M   'P 1'
#
loop_
_entity.id
_entity.type
_entity.pdbx_description
1 polymer ?
#
loop_
_entity_poly.entity_id
_entity_poly.type
_entity_poly.pdbx_seq_one_letter_code
_entity_poly.pdbx_strand_id
1 'polypeptide(L)'
;MKYLKEIIVFVKDIIGFVLPYLLSDVYFGRSTTGLPDNSIVFFPCSENILCCGIAGIISFKGKGKKTDHLDLTSLNELAVKITEKGYMNCAQNNKSLIVDYFGGQELIDSFLHSVQSLKGNDYFAECFAGKDIQNELSKLSDNLNDIIGRESRLLSDNMGLLDADVVDTMSRRIEDLKDISWCITSEILDNIIKVRELFNQNFQSITSSTLKVVKDINAVLNSIDRLEVRGRDSAGISLMFILEKEEFERFKEKLSKSGNSNFIDQFRVRSNYDVLVNIGIDVHETKDESGEECVCIAITYKIAAEIGSLGDNISFLRNQIKNDPIFQTLIL
;
A
#
# COMPACT_ATOMS: atom_id res chain seq x y z
N MET A 1 -19.35 60.51 28.62
CA MET A 1 -17.89 60.29 28.77
C MET A 1 -17.51 59.03 29.56
N LYS A 2 -18.22 58.64 30.63
CA LYS A 2 -17.90 57.43 31.43
C LYS A 2 -18.06 56.12 30.65
N TYR A 3 -19.20 55.94 29.97
CA TYR A 3 -19.48 54.78 29.10
C TYR A 3 -18.49 54.61 27.93
N LEU A 4 -18.01 55.70 27.34
CA LEU A 4 -17.04 55.62 26.24
C LEU A 4 -15.68 55.10 26.72
N LYS A 5 -15.27 55.45 27.95
CA LYS A 5 -14.04 54.92 28.56
C LYS A 5 -14.17 53.43 28.87
N GLU A 6 -15.31 52.99 29.37
CA GLU A 6 -15.58 51.57 29.66
C GLU A 6 -15.57 50.72 28.37
N ILE A 7 -16.17 51.22 27.29
CA ILE A 7 -16.14 50.55 25.98
C ILE A 7 -14.71 50.47 25.42
N ILE A 8 -13.91 51.54 25.52
CA ILE A 8 -12.52 51.54 25.04
C ILE A 8 -11.65 50.55 25.83
N VAL A 9 -11.86 50.45 27.15
CA VAL A 9 -11.15 49.47 27.99
C VAL A 9 -11.55 48.05 27.60
N PHE A 10 -12.85 47.78 27.49
CA PHE A 10 -13.35 46.47 27.07
C PHE A 10 -12.85 46.03 25.69
N VAL A 11 -12.83 46.94 24.71
CA VAL A 11 -12.29 46.67 23.38
C VAL A 11 -10.78 46.44 23.43
N LYS A 12 -10.02 47.19 24.24
CA LYS A 12 -8.59 46.94 24.45
C LYS A 12 -8.33 45.60 25.10
N ASP A 13 -9.16 45.18 26.04
CA ASP A 13 -9.03 43.89 26.72
C ASP A 13 -9.33 42.73 25.78
N ILE A 14 -10.37 42.85 24.94
CA ILE A 14 -10.65 41.86 23.89
C ILE A 14 -9.52 41.80 22.87
N ILE A 15 -9.01 42.93 22.40
CA ILE A 15 -7.89 42.95 21.45
C ILE A 15 -6.65 42.35 22.11
N GLY A 16 -6.35 42.72 23.35
CA GLY A 16 -5.22 42.16 24.11
C GLY A 16 -5.33 40.67 24.34
N PHE A 17 -6.56 40.13 24.46
CA PHE A 17 -6.81 38.71 24.61
C PHE A 17 -6.76 37.95 23.27
N VAL A 18 -7.35 38.49 22.20
CA VAL A 18 -7.54 37.77 20.93
C VAL A 18 -6.34 37.92 19.99
N LEU A 19 -5.70 39.09 19.96
CA LEU A 19 -4.61 39.39 19.05
C LEU A 19 -3.40 38.45 19.21
N PRO A 20 -2.98 38.03 20.42
CA PRO A 20 -1.91 37.04 20.58
C PRO A 20 -2.21 35.69 19.91
N TYR A 21 -3.45 35.21 19.99
CA TYR A 21 -3.87 33.96 19.34
C TYR A 21 -3.95 34.07 17.82
N LEU A 22 -4.33 35.24 17.29
CA LEU A 22 -4.35 35.50 15.85
C LEU A 22 -2.96 35.69 15.24
N LEU A 23 -1.99 36.13 16.03
CA LEU A 23 -0.59 36.32 15.64
C LEU A 23 0.30 35.12 16.01
N SER A 24 -0.29 34.06 16.56
CA SER A 24 0.42 32.83 16.93
C SER A 24 0.95 32.12 15.69
N ASP A 25 2.20 31.66 15.76
CA ASP A 25 2.78 30.82 14.71
C ASP A 25 2.10 29.44 14.70
N VAL A 26 1.82 28.93 13.50
CA VAL A 26 1.11 27.65 13.31
C VAL A 26 2.09 26.58 12.83
N TYR A 27 2.13 25.46 13.55
CA TYR A 27 3.00 24.32 13.28
C TYR A 27 2.19 23.04 13.05
N PHE A 28 2.74 22.10 12.27
CA PHE A 28 2.15 20.79 11.99
C PHE A 28 3.14 19.68 12.33
N GLY A 29 2.71 18.64 13.07
CA GLY A 29 3.52 17.44 13.28
C GLY A 29 4.78 17.66 14.14
N ARG A 30 4.80 18.70 14.98
CA ARG A 30 5.96 19.06 15.82
C ARG A 30 5.72 18.73 17.29
N SER A 31 6.80 18.46 18.02
CA SER A 31 6.76 18.41 19.49
C SER A 31 6.64 19.82 20.04
N THR A 32 5.81 19.99 21.07
CA THR A 32 5.61 21.27 21.75
C THR A 32 6.82 21.68 22.59
N THR A 33 7.68 20.73 22.97
CA THR A 33 8.81 20.94 23.89
C THR A 33 9.87 21.93 23.36
N GLY A 34 9.92 22.19 22.04
CA GLY A 34 10.90 23.07 21.41
C GLY A 34 10.33 24.28 20.70
N LEU A 35 9.04 24.59 20.88
CA LEU A 35 8.37 25.67 20.17
C LEU A 35 8.24 26.94 21.02
N PRO A 36 8.23 28.14 20.40
CA PRO A 36 8.00 29.39 21.12
C PRO A 36 6.66 29.43 21.86
N ASP A 37 6.58 30.24 22.92
CA ASP A 37 5.32 30.49 23.61
C ASP A 37 4.26 31.09 22.66
N ASN A 38 3.00 30.72 22.88
CA ASN A 38 1.88 31.03 21.99
C ASN A 38 1.98 30.40 20.59
N SER A 39 2.61 29.23 20.47
CA SER A 39 2.52 28.42 19.25
C SER A 39 1.21 27.64 19.18
N ILE A 40 0.57 27.59 18.01
CA ILE A 40 -0.54 26.68 17.72
C ILE A 40 0.02 25.47 16.98
N VAL A 41 -0.15 24.26 17.52
CA VAL A 41 0.35 23.03 16.90
C VAL A 41 -0.80 22.10 16.52
N PHE A 42 -0.96 21.85 15.23
CA PHE A 42 -1.85 20.80 14.72
C PHE A 42 -1.09 19.47 14.64
N PHE A 43 -1.69 18.39 15.14
CA PHE A 43 -1.07 17.06 15.25
C PHE A 43 0.25 17.08 16.04
N PRO A 44 0.26 17.48 17.33
CA PRO A 44 1.47 17.54 18.12
C PRO A 44 2.12 16.16 18.26
N CYS A 45 3.39 16.07 17.93
CA CYS A 45 4.17 14.84 18.06
C CYS A 45 4.59 14.70 19.53
N SER A 46 4.05 13.72 20.23
CA SER A 46 4.42 13.40 21.61
C SER A 46 5.33 12.18 21.64
N GLU A 47 6.51 12.33 22.22
CA GLU A 47 7.43 11.21 22.40
C GLU A 47 6.76 10.13 23.28
N ASN A 48 6.87 8.88 22.85
CA ASN A 48 6.36 7.69 23.57
C ASN A 48 4.84 7.61 23.77
N ILE A 49 4.05 8.43 23.07
CA ILE A 49 2.58 8.34 23.09
C ILE A 49 2.07 7.98 21.69
N LEU A 50 1.44 6.81 21.58
CA LEU A 50 0.67 6.39 20.42
C LEU A 50 -0.82 6.50 20.77
N CYS A 51 -1.52 7.46 20.17
CA CYS A 51 -2.97 7.58 20.36
C CYS A 51 -3.68 6.48 19.57
N CYS A 52 -4.52 5.68 20.24
CA CYS A 52 -5.43 4.77 19.55
C CYS A 52 -6.65 5.55 19.01
N GLY A 53 -6.97 5.39 17.72
CA GLY A 53 -8.06 6.11 17.05
C GLY A 53 -7.70 6.56 15.63
N ILE A 54 -8.59 7.32 14.99
CA ILE A 54 -8.30 7.96 13.70
C ILE A 54 -7.25 9.05 13.95
N ALA A 55 -5.99 8.75 13.60
CA ALA A 55 -4.88 9.69 13.74
C ALA A 55 -4.90 10.81 12.69
N GLY A 56 -5.56 10.59 11.55
CA GLY A 56 -5.75 11.56 10.48
C GLY A 56 -6.27 10.92 9.18
N ILE A 57 -6.82 11.74 8.30
CA ILE A 57 -7.19 11.35 6.92
C ILE A 57 -6.16 12.01 6.00
N ILE A 58 -5.40 11.20 5.26
CA ILE A 58 -4.43 11.70 4.28
C ILE A 58 -5.03 11.52 2.89
N SER A 59 -5.32 12.63 2.21
CA SER A 59 -5.68 12.60 0.79
C SER A 59 -4.43 12.85 -0.04
N PHE A 60 -4.03 11.86 -0.85
CA PHE A 60 -2.87 11.95 -1.72
C PHE A 60 -3.32 12.00 -3.18
N LYS A 61 -3.15 13.16 -3.82
CA LYS A 61 -3.34 13.30 -5.27
C LYS A 61 -2.03 12.94 -5.98
N GLY A 62 -1.98 11.74 -6.52
CA GLY A 62 -0.84 11.30 -7.34
C GLY A 62 -0.62 12.20 -8.55
N LYS A 63 0.65 12.43 -8.92
CA LYS A 63 0.98 13.05 -10.21
C LYS A 63 0.64 12.06 -11.32
N GLY A 64 -0.25 12.44 -12.23
CA GLY A 64 -0.51 11.70 -13.46
C GLY A 64 0.68 11.79 -14.41
N LYS A 65 1.77 11.08 -14.12
CA LYS A 65 2.82 10.85 -15.11
C LYS A 65 2.30 9.82 -16.10
N LYS A 66 2.48 10.09 -17.40
CA LYS A 66 2.42 9.04 -18.41
C LYS A 66 3.53 8.04 -18.06
N THR A 67 3.14 6.80 -17.86
CA THR A 67 4.05 5.68 -17.67
C THR A 67 4.50 5.22 -19.04
N ASP A 68 5.82 5.22 -19.23
CA ASP A 68 6.45 4.52 -20.34
C ASP A 68 6.32 3.02 -20.10
N HIS A 69 6.40 2.22 -21.15
CA HIS A 69 6.38 0.75 -21.06
C HIS A 69 7.50 0.22 -20.17
N LEU A 70 7.25 -0.94 -19.56
CA LEU A 70 8.24 -1.62 -18.74
C LEU A 70 9.49 -2.00 -19.56
N ASP A 71 10.64 -1.44 -19.19
CA ASP A 71 11.92 -1.80 -19.79
C ASP A 71 12.64 -2.89 -18.97
N LEU A 72 12.35 -4.15 -19.31
CA LEU A 72 13.03 -5.31 -18.73
C LEU A 72 14.51 -5.41 -19.13
N THR A 73 14.91 -4.79 -20.25
CA THR A 73 16.31 -4.84 -20.70
C THR A 73 17.19 -4.06 -19.73
N SER A 74 16.78 -2.84 -19.41
CA SER A 74 17.48 -1.99 -18.44
C SER A 74 17.58 -2.65 -17.06
N LEU A 75 16.52 -3.34 -16.58
CA LEU A 75 16.56 -4.09 -15.31
C LEU A 75 17.57 -5.23 -15.33
N ASN A 76 17.59 -6.01 -16.42
CA ASN A 76 18.56 -7.09 -16.58
C ASN A 76 20.00 -6.56 -16.67
N GLU A 77 20.23 -5.44 -17.35
CA GLU A 77 21.54 -4.80 -17.42
C GLU A 77 22.06 -4.38 -16.05
N LEU A 78 21.19 -3.85 -15.18
CA LEU A 78 21.57 -3.49 -13.80
C LEU A 78 22.00 -4.73 -13.01
N ALA A 79 21.26 -5.83 -13.11
CA ALA A 79 21.60 -7.08 -12.44
C ALA A 79 22.90 -7.69 -12.96
N VAL A 80 23.16 -7.64 -14.26
CA VAL A 80 24.44 -8.07 -14.85
C VAL A 80 25.60 -7.25 -14.30
N LYS A 81 25.48 -5.91 -14.29
CA LYS A 81 26.52 -5.00 -13.76
C LYS A 81 26.84 -5.27 -12.28
N ILE A 82 25.85 -5.61 -11.47
CA ILE A 82 26.03 -6.00 -10.06
C ILE A 82 26.77 -7.34 -9.98
N THR A 83 26.32 -8.33 -10.75
CA THR A 83 26.85 -9.71 -10.73
C THR A 83 28.32 -9.77 -11.13
N GLU A 84 28.73 -8.96 -12.12
CA GLU A 84 30.12 -8.90 -12.60
C GLU A 84 31.09 -8.31 -11.56
N LYS A 85 30.59 -7.55 -10.58
CA LYS A 85 31.38 -6.81 -9.59
C LYS A 85 31.34 -7.44 -8.19
N GLY A 86 31.16 -8.76 -8.11
CA GLY A 86 31.21 -9.52 -6.86
C GLY A 86 32.60 -9.58 -6.20
N TYR A 87 32.71 -10.30 -5.09
CA TYR A 87 33.91 -10.34 -4.25
C TYR A 87 35.15 -10.81 -5.02
N MET A 88 35.02 -11.92 -5.76
CA MET A 88 36.12 -12.51 -6.53
C MET A 88 36.65 -11.55 -7.61
N ASN A 89 35.75 -10.79 -8.25
CA ASN A 89 36.16 -9.80 -9.24
C ASN A 89 36.96 -8.67 -8.58
N CYS A 90 36.51 -8.19 -7.42
CA CYS A 90 37.22 -7.14 -6.69
C CYS A 90 38.60 -7.61 -6.23
N ALA A 91 38.69 -8.82 -5.68
CA ALA A 91 39.94 -9.43 -5.25
C ALA A 91 40.94 -9.62 -6.40
N GLN A 92 40.48 -10.12 -7.56
CA GLN A 92 41.36 -10.36 -8.72
C GLN A 92 41.87 -9.08 -9.38
N ASN A 93 41.09 -7.99 -9.32
CA ASN A 93 41.41 -6.73 -9.96
C ASN A 93 41.94 -5.66 -8.99
N ASN A 94 42.28 -6.04 -7.75
CA ASN A 94 42.71 -5.13 -6.68
C ASN A 94 41.78 -3.92 -6.49
N LYS A 95 40.46 -4.15 -6.55
CA LYS A 95 39.45 -3.13 -6.31
C LYS A 95 39.05 -3.06 -4.84
N SER A 96 38.56 -1.89 -4.42
CA SER A 96 38.14 -1.68 -3.04
C SER A 96 36.80 -2.35 -2.79
N LEU A 97 36.70 -3.23 -1.79
CA LEU A 97 35.43 -3.83 -1.40
C LEU A 97 34.47 -2.80 -0.77
N ILE A 98 34.98 -1.69 -0.24
CA ILE A 98 34.16 -0.61 0.29
C ILE A 98 33.50 0.19 -0.86
N VAL A 99 34.25 0.47 -1.92
CA VAL A 99 33.78 1.34 -3.01
C VAL A 99 33.15 0.53 -4.14
N ASP A 100 33.83 -0.50 -4.63
CA ASP A 100 33.54 -1.15 -5.91
C ASP A 100 32.65 -2.40 -5.81
N TYR A 101 32.51 -2.99 -4.62
CA TYR A 101 31.72 -4.21 -4.43
C TYR A 101 30.27 -4.04 -4.90
N PHE A 102 29.80 -4.93 -5.77
CA PHE A 102 28.52 -4.81 -6.50
C PHE A 102 28.33 -3.51 -7.30
N GLY A 103 29.43 -2.82 -7.63
CA GLY A 103 29.40 -1.56 -8.35
C GLY A 103 29.06 -0.34 -7.50
N GLY A 104 29.07 -0.46 -6.18
CA GLY A 104 28.83 0.64 -5.25
C GLY A 104 27.35 0.82 -4.89
N GLN A 105 27.11 1.65 -3.87
CA GLN A 105 25.76 1.84 -3.33
C GLN A 105 24.79 2.45 -4.35
N GLU A 106 25.24 3.44 -5.12
CA GLU A 106 24.39 4.14 -6.10
C GLU A 106 23.78 3.19 -7.13
N LEU A 107 24.53 2.15 -7.54
CA LEU A 107 24.04 1.16 -8.48
C LEU A 107 22.95 0.27 -7.86
N ILE A 108 23.15 -0.14 -6.60
CA ILE A 108 22.18 -0.93 -5.83
C ILE A 108 20.90 -0.12 -5.59
N ASP A 109 21.03 1.14 -5.16
CA ASP A 109 19.90 2.02 -4.92
C ASP A 109 19.10 2.28 -6.20
N SER A 110 19.79 2.50 -7.33
CA SER A 110 19.16 2.64 -8.65
C SER A 110 18.40 1.38 -9.06
N PHE A 111 18.97 0.20 -8.79
CA PHE A 111 18.30 -1.06 -9.09
C PHE A 111 17.08 -1.29 -8.18
N LEU A 112 17.21 -1.03 -6.89
CA LEU A 112 16.11 -1.10 -5.93
C LEU A 112 14.98 -0.15 -6.33
N HIS A 113 15.27 1.10 -6.67
CA HIS A 113 14.25 2.04 -7.13
C HIS A 113 13.55 1.58 -8.41
N SER A 114 14.30 1.02 -9.36
CA SER A 114 13.74 0.49 -10.60
C SER A 114 12.77 -0.67 -10.33
N VAL A 115 13.15 -1.61 -9.46
CA VAL A 115 12.29 -2.73 -9.05
C VAL A 115 11.09 -2.27 -8.21
N GLN A 116 11.28 -1.32 -7.29
CA GLN A 116 10.19 -0.78 -6.49
C GLN A 116 9.13 -0.06 -7.34
N SER A 117 9.53 0.56 -8.45
CA SER A 117 8.62 1.21 -9.38
C SER A 117 7.59 0.25 -9.98
N LEU A 118 7.91 -1.05 -10.07
CA LEU A 118 7.00 -2.09 -10.57
C LEU A 118 5.73 -2.23 -9.72
N LYS A 119 5.77 -1.74 -8.46
CA LYS A 119 4.60 -1.68 -7.58
C LYS A 119 3.59 -0.61 -8.01
N GLY A 120 3.94 0.28 -8.94
CA GLY A 120 3.01 1.24 -9.54
C GLY A 120 1.84 0.55 -10.24
N ASN A 121 0.71 1.25 -10.44
CA ASN A 121 -0.47 0.62 -11.03
C ASN A 121 -0.25 0.18 -12.48
N ASP A 122 0.41 1.00 -13.28
CA ASP A 122 0.59 0.72 -14.70
C ASP A 122 1.61 -0.40 -14.94
N TYR A 123 2.79 -0.33 -14.31
CA TYR A 123 3.77 -1.42 -14.39
C TYR A 123 3.24 -2.73 -13.80
N PHE A 124 2.51 -2.68 -12.69
CA PHE A 124 1.88 -3.88 -12.16
C PHE A 124 0.84 -4.45 -13.15
N ALA A 125 0.11 -3.60 -13.87
CA ALA A 125 -0.83 -4.05 -14.91
C ALA A 125 -0.11 -4.74 -16.07
N GLU A 126 1.02 -4.20 -16.54
CA GLU A 126 1.87 -4.85 -17.55
C GLU A 126 2.38 -6.21 -17.05
N CYS A 127 2.94 -6.27 -15.84
CA CYS A 127 3.39 -7.52 -15.22
C CYS A 127 2.24 -8.52 -15.04
N PHE A 128 1.06 -8.06 -14.60
CA PHE A 128 -0.11 -8.90 -14.38
C PHE A 128 -0.61 -9.54 -15.68
N ALA A 129 -0.57 -8.81 -16.80
CA ALA A 129 -1.00 -9.29 -18.11
C ALA A 129 0.05 -10.17 -18.81
N GLY A 130 1.33 -9.79 -18.74
CA GLY A 130 2.41 -10.43 -19.50
C GLY A 130 3.02 -11.65 -18.80
N LYS A 131 2.71 -12.86 -19.27
CA LYS A 131 3.39 -14.08 -18.78
C LYS A 131 4.89 -14.07 -19.07
N ASP A 132 5.31 -13.53 -20.21
CA ASP A 132 6.74 -13.42 -20.55
C ASP A 132 7.46 -12.47 -19.57
N ILE A 133 6.81 -11.35 -19.20
CA ILE A 133 7.31 -10.43 -18.17
C ILE A 133 7.48 -11.16 -16.83
N GLN A 134 6.46 -11.93 -16.41
CA GLN A 134 6.53 -12.72 -15.17
C GLN A 134 7.68 -13.74 -15.20
N ASN A 135 7.87 -14.44 -16.32
CA ASN A 135 8.95 -15.41 -16.47
C ASN A 135 10.33 -14.74 -16.42
N GLU A 136 10.51 -13.59 -17.07
CA GLU A 136 11.76 -12.83 -17.03
C GLU A 136 12.06 -12.29 -15.63
N LEU A 137 11.06 -11.77 -14.92
CA LEU A 137 11.21 -11.35 -13.52
C LEU A 137 11.55 -12.54 -12.60
N SER A 138 10.96 -13.71 -12.83
CA SER A 138 11.30 -14.93 -12.08
C SER A 138 12.77 -15.31 -12.29
N LYS A 139 13.22 -15.38 -13.55
CA LYS A 139 14.63 -15.67 -13.88
C LYS A 139 15.58 -14.65 -13.27
N LEU A 140 15.21 -13.37 -13.30
CA LEU A 140 15.98 -12.30 -12.68
C LEU A 140 16.12 -12.54 -11.17
N SER A 141 15.03 -12.89 -10.48
CA SER A 141 15.07 -13.21 -9.05
C SER A 141 15.89 -14.47 -8.74
N ASP A 142 15.83 -15.50 -9.57
CA ASP A 142 16.64 -16.71 -9.41
C ASP A 142 18.14 -16.38 -9.53
N ASN A 143 18.51 -15.62 -10.56
CA ASN A 143 19.88 -15.15 -10.76
C ASN A 143 20.37 -14.31 -9.57
N LEU A 144 19.50 -13.46 -9.00
CA LEU A 144 19.80 -12.66 -7.81
C LEU A 144 20.00 -13.54 -6.56
N ASN A 145 19.17 -14.56 -6.38
CA ASN A 145 19.31 -15.47 -5.26
C ASN A 145 20.61 -16.30 -5.35
N ASP A 146 21.06 -16.66 -6.55
CA ASP A 146 22.34 -17.34 -6.77
C ASP A 146 23.55 -16.46 -6.41
N ILE A 147 23.57 -15.19 -6.84
CA ILE A 147 24.62 -14.22 -6.45
C ILE A 147 24.60 -13.98 -4.94
N ILE A 148 23.42 -13.74 -4.34
CA ILE A 148 23.26 -13.54 -2.90
C ILE A 148 23.79 -14.74 -2.13
N GLY A 149 23.42 -15.96 -2.53
CA GLY A 149 23.84 -17.20 -1.88
C GLY A 149 25.35 -17.40 -1.96
N ARG A 150 25.95 -17.17 -3.14
CA ARG A 150 27.40 -17.27 -3.33
C ARG A 150 28.17 -16.24 -2.51
N GLU A 151 27.74 -14.99 -2.54
CA GLU A 151 28.42 -13.87 -1.88
C GLU A 151 28.26 -13.93 -0.36
N SER A 152 27.11 -14.40 0.14
CA SER A 152 26.90 -14.67 1.57
C SER A 152 27.87 -15.73 2.09
N ARG A 153 28.10 -16.81 1.31
CA ARG A 153 29.10 -17.83 1.65
C ARG A 153 30.52 -17.28 1.65
N LEU A 154 30.89 -16.53 0.60
CA LEU A 154 32.20 -15.90 0.51
C LEU A 154 32.47 -14.96 1.69
N LEU A 155 31.49 -14.14 2.08
CA LEU A 155 31.59 -13.29 3.26
C LEU A 155 31.80 -14.13 4.53
N SER A 156 30.97 -15.16 4.74
CA SER A 156 31.09 -16.05 5.90
C SER A 156 32.45 -16.75 5.99
N ASP A 157 33.01 -17.19 4.86
CA ASP A 157 34.27 -17.92 4.82
C ASP A 157 35.49 -17.00 5.03
N ASN A 158 35.38 -15.73 4.66
CA ASN A 158 36.51 -14.79 4.67
C ASN A 158 36.40 -13.69 5.74
N MET A 159 35.28 -13.56 6.46
CA MET A 159 35.05 -12.45 7.41
C MET A 159 36.14 -12.30 8.47
N GLY A 160 36.79 -13.38 8.90
CA GLY A 160 37.87 -13.33 9.89
C GLY A 160 39.19 -12.74 9.35
N LEU A 161 39.30 -12.58 8.03
CA LEU A 161 40.48 -12.03 7.33
C LEU A 161 40.24 -10.62 6.79
N LEU A 162 39.01 -10.10 6.91
CA LEU A 162 38.60 -8.81 6.38
C LEU A 162 38.50 -7.80 7.52
N ASP A 163 38.77 -6.53 7.18
CA ASP A 163 38.53 -5.43 8.11
C ASP A 163 37.03 -5.29 8.42
N ALA A 164 36.71 -4.82 9.62
CA ALA A 164 35.32 -4.78 10.11
C ALA A 164 34.40 -3.91 9.25
N ASP A 165 34.91 -2.82 8.70
CA ASP A 165 34.20 -1.90 7.79
C ASP A 165 33.90 -2.54 6.42
N VAL A 166 34.81 -3.38 5.93
CA VAL A 166 34.60 -4.20 4.73
C VAL A 166 33.48 -5.21 4.98
N VAL A 167 33.53 -5.93 6.11
CA VAL A 167 32.50 -6.91 6.49
C VAL A 167 31.13 -6.25 6.59
N ASP A 168 31.03 -5.10 7.28
CA ASP A 168 29.79 -4.34 7.41
C ASP A 168 29.25 -3.89 6.04
N THR A 169 30.12 -3.33 5.20
CA THR A 169 29.74 -2.88 3.85
C THR A 169 29.22 -4.04 2.98
N MET A 170 29.92 -5.17 2.98
CA MET A 170 29.49 -6.35 2.22
C MET A 170 28.16 -6.89 2.75
N SER A 171 28.04 -7.04 4.07
CA SER A 171 26.81 -7.54 4.71
C SER A 171 25.63 -6.66 4.34
N ARG A 172 25.75 -5.33 4.49
CA ARG A 172 24.68 -4.39 4.18
C ARG A 172 24.26 -4.46 2.72
N ARG A 173 25.21 -4.50 1.79
CA ARG A 173 24.89 -4.58 0.35
C ARG A 173 24.27 -5.93 -0.04
N ILE A 174 24.64 -7.02 0.62
CA ILE A 174 23.98 -8.32 0.45
C ILE A 174 22.53 -8.25 0.93
N GLU A 175 22.25 -7.60 2.06
CA GLU A 175 20.88 -7.35 2.52
C GLU A 175 20.09 -6.48 1.53
N ASP A 176 20.70 -5.42 0.98
CA ASP A 176 20.05 -4.59 -0.04
C ASP A 176 19.66 -5.43 -1.28
N LEU A 177 20.51 -6.38 -1.72
CA LEU A 177 20.16 -7.30 -2.81
C LEU A 177 19.03 -8.28 -2.43
N LYS A 178 18.99 -8.74 -1.17
CA LYS A 178 17.87 -9.55 -0.67
C LYS A 178 16.56 -8.76 -0.72
N ASP A 179 16.57 -7.48 -0.37
CA ASP A 179 15.40 -6.62 -0.47
C ASP A 179 14.92 -6.46 -1.92
N ILE A 180 15.84 -6.36 -2.88
CA ILE A 180 15.52 -6.33 -4.31
C ILE A 180 14.86 -7.65 -4.74
N SER A 181 15.47 -8.79 -4.40
CA SER A 181 14.93 -10.12 -4.70
C SER A 181 13.55 -10.33 -4.07
N TRP A 182 13.38 -9.91 -2.82
CA TRP A 182 12.11 -9.94 -2.09
C TRP A 182 11.04 -9.06 -2.75
N CYS A 183 11.41 -7.87 -3.22
CA CYS A 183 10.48 -7.01 -3.93
C CYS A 183 9.96 -7.70 -5.21
N ILE A 184 10.85 -8.33 -5.99
CA ILE A 184 10.44 -9.05 -7.22
C ILE A 184 9.55 -10.24 -6.87
N THR A 185 9.97 -11.09 -5.95
CA THR A 185 9.29 -12.35 -5.64
C THR A 185 8.00 -12.11 -4.85
N SER A 186 8.10 -11.53 -3.66
CA SER A 186 7.00 -11.41 -2.71
C SER A 186 6.10 -10.21 -2.95
N GLU A 187 6.63 -9.09 -3.44
CA GLU A 187 5.83 -7.87 -3.64
C GLU A 187 5.23 -7.73 -5.04
N ILE A 188 5.84 -8.37 -6.06
CA ILE A 188 5.33 -8.38 -7.43
C ILE A 188 4.74 -9.75 -7.80
N LEU A 189 5.56 -10.79 -7.93
CA LEU A 189 5.13 -12.08 -8.50
C LEU A 189 4.06 -12.78 -7.65
N ASP A 190 4.28 -12.92 -6.34
CA ASP A 190 3.30 -13.52 -5.43
C ASP A 190 1.99 -12.71 -5.39
N ASN A 191 2.09 -11.38 -5.48
CA ASN A 191 0.92 -10.52 -5.50
C ASN A 191 0.13 -10.63 -6.80
N ILE A 192 0.77 -10.92 -7.94
CA ILE A 192 0.04 -11.24 -9.17
C ILE A 192 -0.84 -12.48 -8.96
N ILE A 193 -0.31 -13.53 -8.31
CA ILE A 193 -1.07 -14.75 -8.00
C ILE A 193 -2.24 -14.42 -7.06
N LYS A 194 -1.96 -13.76 -5.94
CA LYS A 194 -2.97 -13.41 -4.93
C LYS A 194 -4.07 -12.50 -5.49
N VAL A 195 -3.73 -11.56 -6.37
CA VAL A 195 -4.71 -10.69 -7.05
C VAL A 195 -5.54 -11.49 -8.03
N ARG A 196 -4.94 -12.43 -8.78
CA ARG A 196 -5.70 -13.33 -9.66
C ARG A 196 -6.71 -14.17 -8.91
N GLU A 197 -6.34 -14.66 -7.73
CA GLU A 197 -7.20 -15.50 -6.89
C GLU A 197 -8.41 -14.77 -6.31
N LEU A 198 -8.41 -13.44 -6.27
CA LEU A 198 -9.56 -12.63 -5.83
C LEU A 198 -10.66 -12.48 -6.90
N PHE A 199 -10.40 -12.90 -8.14
CA PHE A 199 -11.41 -12.93 -9.20
C PHE A 199 -12.12 -14.30 -9.26
N ASN A 200 -13.42 -14.28 -9.54
CA ASN A 200 -14.22 -15.50 -9.73
C ASN A 200 -14.22 -16.01 -11.19
N GLN A 201 -13.86 -15.17 -12.16
CA GLN A 201 -14.03 -15.48 -13.59
C GLN A 201 -12.74 -15.30 -14.41
N ASN A 202 -12.77 -15.85 -15.64
CA ASN A 202 -11.64 -15.84 -16.56
C ASN A 202 -11.18 -14.41 -16.93
N PHE A 203 -9.87 -14.21 -16.85
CA PHE A 203 -9.11 -12.97 -16.94
C PHE A 203 -9.12 -12.24 -18.30
N GLN A 204 -10.03 -12.58 -19.23
CA GLN A 204 -9.91 -12.13 -20.63
C GLN A 204 -10.24 -10.64 -20.84
N SER A 205 -10.90 -9.95 -19.90
CA SER A 205 -11.14 -8.51 -20.02
C SER A 205 -11.21 -7.78 -18.66
N ILE A 206 -10.10 -7.76 -17.91
CA ILE A 206 -10.00 -6.94 -16.69
C ILE A 206 -9.60 -5.52 -17.08
N THR A 207 -10.40 -4.52 -16.69
CA THR A 207 -10.06 -3.12 -16.89
C THR A 207 -8.97 -2.67 -15.92
N SER A 208 -8.22 -1.61 -16.25
CA SER A 208 -7.18 -1.07 -15.35
C SER A 208 -7.74 -0.59 -14.02
N SER A 209 -8.96 -0.05 -13.99
CA SER A 209 -9.64 0.37 -12.75
C SER A 209 -10.01 -0.83 -11.88
N THR A 210 -10.57 -1.89 -12.48
CA THR A 210 -10.86 -3.15 -11.78
C THR A 210 -9.59 -3.74 -11.16
N LEU A 211 -8.50 -3.82 -11.94
CA LEU A 211 -7.23 -4.35 -11.45
C LEU A 211 -6.70 -3.53 -10.27
N LYS A 212 -6.79 -2.19 -10.35
CA LYS A 212 -6.39 -1.31 -9.25
C LYS A 212 -7.19 -1.61 -7.98
N VAL A 213 -8.51 -1.69 -8.05
CA VAL A 213 -9.37 -2.00 -6.90
C VAL A 213 -8.95 -3.32 -6.23
N VAL A 214 -8.79 -4.39 -7.02
CA VAL A 214 -8.45 -5.71 -6.47
C VAL A 214 -7.02 -5.75 -5.94
N LYS A 215 -6.09 -5.03 -6.57
CA LYS A 215 -4.73 -4.85 -6.06
C LYS A 215 -4.72 -4.12 -4.72
N ASP A 216 -5.50 -3.05 -4.57
CA ASP A 216 -5.61 -2.27 -3.32
C ASP A 216 -6.21 -3.14 -2.21
N ILE A 217 -7.26 -3.93 -2.51
CA ILE A 217 -7.82 -4.92 -1.58
C ILE A 217 -6.74 -5.94 -1.16
N ASN A 218 -5.98 -6.50 -2.11
CA ASN A 218 -4.91 -7.43 -1.81
C ASN A 218 -3.82 -6.81 -0.90
N ALA A 219 -3.47 -5.55 -1.10
CA ALA A 219 -2.50 -4.84 -0.26
C ALA A 219 -2.99 -4.70 1.19
N VAL A 220 -4.28 -4.39 1.38
CA VAL A 220 -4.89 -4.34 2.72
C VAL A 220 -4.90 -5.74 3.35
N LEU A 221 -5.29 -6.78 2.61
CA LEU A 221 -5.31 -8.15 3.11
C LEU A 221 -3.91 -8.65 3.49
N ASN A 222 -2.87 -8.36 2.70
CA ASN A 222 -1.48 -8.66 3.07
C ASN A 222 -1.04 -7.93 4.34
N SER A 223 -1.50 -6.68 4.54
CA SER A 223 -1.17 -5.91 5.73
C SER A 223 -1.82 -6.50 6.98
N ILE A 224 -3.09 -6.92 6.88
CA ILE A 224 -3.78 -7.61 7.95
C ILE A 224 -3.12 -8.97 8.25
N ASP A 225 -2.66 -9.69 7.23
CA ASP A 225 -1.96 -10.98 7.40
C ASP A 225 -0.68 -10.83 8.24
N ARG A 226 0.09 -9.76 8.00
CA ARG A 226 1.30 -9.43 8.77
C ARG A 226 1.03 -9.03 10.23
N LEU A 227 -0.20 -8.61 10.55
CA LEU A 227 -0.60 -8.36 11.94
C LEU A 227 -0.91 -9.65 12.69
N GLU A 228 -0.93 -10.80 12.00
CA GLU A 228 -1.15 -12.13 12.58
C GLU A 228 -2.47 -12.26 13.36
N VAL A 229 -3.50 -11.51 12.94
CA VAL A 229 -4.82 -11.51 13.58
C VAL A 229 -5.50 -12.87 13.46
N ARG A 230 -6.06 -13.36 14.57
CA ARG A 230 -6.71 -14.67 14.66
C ARG A 230 -7.65 -14.76 15.85
N GLY A 231 -8.57 -15.72 15.81
CA GLY A 231 -9.55 -15.94 16.88
C GLY A 231 -10.26 -14.64 17.24
N ARG A 232 -10.39 -14.35 18.54
CA ARG A 232 -11.06 -13.16 19.06
C ARG A 232 -10.54 -11.86 18.46
N ASP A 233 -9.27 -11.82 18.08
CA ASP A 233 -8.60 -10.62 17.58
C ASP A 233 -8.71 -10.52 16.04
N SER A 234 -9.64 -11.23 15.41
CA SER A 234 -9.95 -11.19 13.97
C SER A 234 -10.23 -9.77 13.47
N ALA A 235 -9.79 -9.49 12.24
CA ALA A 235 -10.02 -8.21 11.57
C ALA A 235 -10.92 -8.37 10.34
N GLY A 236 -11.68 -7.31 10.03
CA GLY A 236 -12.48 -7.21 8.81
C GLY A 236 -12.12 -5.96 8.00
N ILE A 237 -12.67 -5.88 6.79
CA ILE A 237 -12.56 -4.72 5.90
C ILE A 237 -13.96 -4.29 5.45
N SER A 238 -14.15 -3.00 5.22
CA SER A 238 -15.32 -2.44 4.54
C SER A 238 -14.85 -1.75 3.27
N LEU A 239 -15.45 -2.11 2.14
CA LEU A 239 -15.12 -1.58 0.82
C LEU A 239 -16.20 -0.59 0.42
N MET A 240 -15.84 0.67 0.25
CA MET A 240 -16.76 1.74 -0.10
C MET A 240 -16.55 2.18 -1.56
N PHE A 241 -17.63 2.17 -2.33
CA PHE A 241 -17.68 2.58 -3.73
C PHE A 241 -18.64 3.77 -3.86
N ILE A 242 -18.25 4.77 -4.62
CA ILE A 242 -19.10 5.90 -4.97
C ILE A 242 -19.34 5.81 -6.48
N LEU A 243 -20.61 5.64 -6.86
CA LEU A 243 -21.05 5.49 -8.24
C LEU A 243 -21.89 6.69 -8.64
N GLU A 244 -21.77 7.12 -9.89
CA GLU A 244 -22.80 7.93 -10.53
C GLU A 244 -24.14 7.18 -10.53
N LYS A 245 -25.26 7.91 -10.46
CA LYS A 245 -26.59 7.30 -10.40
C LYS A 245 -26.83 6.35 -11.58
N GLU A 246 -26.40 6.71 -12.78
CA GLU A 246 -26.54 5.91 -13.99
C GLU A 246 -25.74 4.60 -13.91
N GLU A 247 -24.52 4.64 -13.35
CA GLU A 247 -23.71 3.44 -13.16
C GLU A 247 -24.33 2.51 -12.11
N PHE A 248 -24.93 3.07 -11.06
CA PHE A 248 -25.67 2.28 -10.08
C PHE A 248 -26.89 1.57 -10.69
N GLU A 249 -27.65 2.24 -11.55
CA GLU A 249 -28.76 1.61 -12.27
C GLU A 249 -28.25 0.51 -13.22
N ARG A 250 -27.16 0.76 -13.96
CA ARG A 250 -26.51 -0.26 -14.79
C ARG A 250 -26.07 -1.48 -13.98
N PHE A 251 -25.50 -1.26 -12.80
CA PHE A 251 -25.13 -2.32 -11.86
C PHE A 251 -26.34 -3.16 -11.42
N LYS A 252 -27.45 -2.53 -11.00
CA LYS A 252 -28.69 -3.25 -10.64
C LYS A 252 -29.27 -4.03 -11.82
N GLU A 253 -29.19 -3.48 -13.03
CA GLU A 253 -29.59 -4.21 -14.24
C GLU A 253 -28.71 -5.43 -14.49
N LYS A 254 -27.39 -5.32 -14.35
CA LYS A 254 -26.45 -6.45 -14.49
C LYS A 254 -26.80 -7.56 -13.49
N LEU A 255 -27.08 -7.22 -12.23
CA LEU A 255 -27.52 -8.18 -11.20
C LEU A 255 -28.84 -8.89 -11.59
N SER A 256 -29.75 -8.17 -12.24
CA SER A 256 -31.05 -8.73 -12.65
C SER A 256 -30.94 -9.61 -13.91
N LYS A 257 -30.00 -9.30 -14.80
CA LYS A 257 -29.80 -9.97 -16.10
C LYS A 257 -28.87 -11.19 -16.02
N SER A 258 -28.16 -11.43 -14.92
CA SER A 258 -27.12 -12.47 -14.81
C SER A 258 -27.62 -13.93 -14.84
N GLY A 259 -28.87 -14.17 -15.26
CA GLY A 259 -29.47 -15.52 -15.37
C GLY A 259 -29.85 -16.17 -14.04
N ASN A 260 -29.51 -15.55 -12.89
CA ASN A 260 -29.86 -16.01 -11.54
C ASN A 260 -30.69 -14.92 -10.85
N SER A 261 -32.02 -15.10 -10.78
CA SER A 261 -32.94 -14.23 -10.02
C SER A 261 -32.54 -14.04 -8.55
N ASN A 262 -31.63 -14.89 -8.04
CA ASN A 262 -31.13 -14.89 -6.68
C ASN A 262 -30.22 -13.68 -6.33
N PHE A 263 -29.52 -13.05 -7.28
CA PHE A 263 -28.52 -12.01 -6.91
C PHE A 263 -29.14 -10.67 -6.53
N ILE A 264 -30.19 -10.23 -7.23
CA ILE A 264 -30.90 -8.99 -6.86
C ILE A 264 -31.65 -9.15 -5.52
N ASP A 265 -32.20 -10.35 -5.27
CA ASP A 265 -32.82 -10.67 -3.98
C ASP A 265 -31.77 -10.74 -2.86
N GLN A 266 -30.61 -11.33 -3.10
CA GLN A 266 -29.48 -11.31 -2.15
C GLN A 266 -29.01 -9.89 -1.86
N PHE A 267 -28.90 -9.04 -2.88
CA PHE A 267 -28.56 -7.63 -2.69
C PHE A 267 -29.56 -6.96 -1.77
N ARG A 268 -30.86 -7.08 -2.06
CA ARG A 268 -31.94 -6.52 -1.21
C ARG A 268 -31.88 -7.03 0.22
N VAL A 269 -31.67 -8.33 0.44
CA VAL A 269 -31.58 -8.92 1.79
C VAL A 269 -30.36 -8.39 2.53
N ARG A 270 -29.19 -8.35 1.88
CA ARG A 270 -27.93 -7.89 2.47
C ARG A 270 -27.93 -6.39 2.75
N SER A 271 -28.74 -5.61 2.03
CA SER A 271 -28.95 -4.18 2.24
C SER A 271 -29.88 -3.83 3.41
N ASN A 272 -30.56 -4.81 4.00
CA ASN A 272 -31.52 -4.62 5.08
C ASN A 272 -30.99 -5.12 6.44
N TYR A 273 -29.68 -5.37 6.57
CA TYR A 273 -29.12 -5.77 7.86
C TYR A 273 -28.96 -4.55 8.78
N ASP A 274 -29.54 -4.63 9.98
CA ASP A 274 -29.49 -3.54 10.97
C ASP A 274 -28.12 -3.40 11.68
N VAL A 275 -27.19 -4.34 11.44
CA VAL A 275 -25.90 -4.42 12.12
C VAL A 275 -24.80 -4.67 11.09
N LEU A 276 -23.61 -4.13 11.34
CA LEU A 276 -22.41 -4.36 10.53
C LEU A 276 -21.94 -5.83 10.63
N VAL A 277 -22.52 -6.66 9.76
CA VAL A 277 -22.27 -8.10 9.64
C VAL A 277 -21.43 -8.42 8.42
N ASN A 278 -20.84 -9.62 8.41
CA ASN A 278 -20.18 -10.13 7.21
C ASN A 278 -21.15 -10.11 6.03
N ILE A 279 -20.65 -9.82 4.83
CA ILE A 279 -21.38 -9.62 3.58
C ILE A 279 -22.49 -8.55 3.64
N GLY A 280 -22.61 -7.79 4.73
CA GLY A 280 -23.58 -6.68 4.80
C GLY A 280 -23.28 -5.62 3.75
N ILE A 281 -24.35 -5.03 3.22
CA ILE A 281 -24.27 -3.96 2.22
C ILE A 281 -24.98 -2.74 2.78
N ASP A 282 -24.33 -1.58 2.76
CA ASP A 282 -24.99 -0.30 3.04
C ASP A 282 -25.09 0.49 1.74
N VAL A 283 -26.28 1.03 1.45
CA VAL A 283 -26.53 1.82 0.24
C VAL A 283 -27.11 3.16 0.63
N HIS A 284 -26.43 4.24 0.24
CA HIS A 284 -26.87 5.60 0.50
C HIS A 284 -26.86 6.44 -0.78
N GLU A 285 -28.02 7.00 -1.11
CA GLU A 285 -28.10 8.02 -2.16
C GLU A 285 -27.70 9.37 -1.58
N THR A 286 -26.81 10.07 -2.28
CA THR A 286 -26.28 11.37 -1.87
C THR A 286 -25.99 12.23 -3.10
N LYS A 287 -25.39 13.39 -2.88
CA LYS A 287 -24.87 14.27 -3.92
C LYS A 287 -23.37 14.47 -3.74
N ASP A 288 -22.66 14.58 -4.85
CA ASP A 288 -21.25 14.93 -4.85
C ASP A 288 -21.03 16.44 -4.55
N GLU A 289 -19.77 16.89 -4.58
CA GLU A 289 -19.42 18.31 -4.36
C GLU A 289 -20.02 19.24 -5.42
N SER A 290 -20.31 18.73 -6.61
CA SER A 290 -20.92 19.45 -7.74
C SER A 290 -22.45 19.50 -7.66
N GLY A 291 -23.05 18.73 -6.75
CA GLY A 291 -24.50 18.59 -6.58
C GLY A 291 -25.14 17.52 -7.48
N GLU A 292 -24.33 16.73 -8.18
CA GLU A 292 -24.77 15.60 -9.01
C GLU A 292 -25.13 14.39 -8.13
N GLU A 293 -26.15 13.64 -8.54
CA GLU A 293 -26.63 12.48 -7.78
C GLU A 293 -25.64 11.32 -7.87
N CYS A 294 -25.27 10.78 -6.71
CA CYS A 294 -24.39 9.62 -6.61
C CYS A 294 -24.89 8.63 -5.56
N VAL A 295 -24.45 7.39 -5.68
CA VAL A 295 -24.83 6.30 -4.78
C VAL A 295 -23.57 5.72 -4.16
N CYS A 296 -23.51 5.76 -2.85
CA CYS A 296 -22.47 5.13 -2.05
C CYS A 296 -22.90 3.70 -1.70
N ILE A 297 -22.05 2.73 -2.02
CA ILE A 297 -22.23 1.32 -1.65
C ILE A 297 -21.05 0.92 -0.77
N ALA A 298 -21.31 0.46 0.44
CA ALA A 298 -20.31 -0.18 1.29
C ALA A 298 -20.58 -1.68 1.39
N ILE A 299 -19.55 -2.53 1.21
CA ILE A 299 -19.64 -3.98 1.40
C ILE A 299 -18.66 -4.39 2.50
N THR A 300 -19.16 -5.05 3.54
CA THR A 300 -18.34 -5.46 4.69
C THR A 300 -17.96 -6.94 4.61
N TYR A 301 -16.67 -7.24 4.78
CA TYR A 301 -16.15 -8.59 4.96
C TYR A 301 -15.49 -8.70 6.31
N LYS A 302 -16.00 -9.58 7.16
CA LYS A 302 -15.46 -9.79 8.50
C LYS A 302 -15.71 -11.21 8.97
N ILE A 303 -14.86 -11.69 9.86
CA ILE A 303 -15.09 -12.92 10.61
C ILE A 303 -14.99 -12.57 12.09
N ALA A 304 -15.75 -13.31 12.91
CA ALA A 304 -15.59 -13.33 14.35
C ALA A 304 -15.59 -14.80 14.76
N ALA A 305 -14.46 -15.28 15.26
CA ALA A 305 -14.30 -16.65 15.74
C ALA A 305 -13.64 -16.59 17.12
N GLU A 306 -14.06 -17.39 18.10
CA GLU A 306 -13.43 -17.35 19.43
C GLU A 306 -12.01 -17.94 19.42
N ILE A 307 -11.80 -18.96 18.59
CA ILE A 307 -10.54 -19.68 18.41
C ILE A 307 -10.21 -19.68 16.91
N GLY A 308 -8.95 -19.45 16.57
CA GLY A 308 -8.47 -19.51 15.19
C GLY A 308 -6.96 -19.70 15.11
N SER A 309 -6.51 -20.20 13.96
CA SER A 309 -5.10 -20.41 13.61
C SER A 309 -4.56 -19.22 12.80
N LEU A 310 -3.23 -19.13 12.70
CA LEU A 310 -2.59 -18.13 11.85
C LEU A 310 -3.01 -18.35 10.39
N GLY A 311 -3.44 -17.26 9.73
CA GLY A 311 -3.90 -17.29 8.33
C GLY A 311 -5.40 -17.56 8.13
N ASP A 312 -6.13 -18.05 9.15
CA ASP A 312 -7.57 -18.36 9.02
C ASP A 312 -8.38 -17.11 8.63
N ASN A 313 -8.06 -15.96 9.25
CA ASN A 313 -8.75 -14.69 9.00
C ASN A 313 -8.66 -14.29 7.52
N ILE A 314 -7.45 -14.26 6.97
CA ILE A 314 -7.21 -13.81 5.59
C ILE A 314 -7.70 -14.84 4.58
N SER A 315 -7.54 -16.13 4.85
CA SER A 315 -8.09 -17.20 4.01
C SER A 315 -9.61 -17.07 3.90
N PHE A 316 -10.30 -16.83 5.02
CA PHE A 316 -11.74 -16.58 5.03
C PHE A 316 -12.11 -15.33 4.22
N LEU A 317 -11.49 -14.19 4.48
CA LEU A 317 -11.80 -12.93 3.79
C LEU A 317 -11.59 -13.03 2.28
N ARG A 318 -10.45 -13.61 1.84
CA ARG A 318 -10.17 -13.84 0.41
C ARG A 318 -11.25 -14.71 -0.23
N ASN A 319 -11.65 -15.78 0.45
CA ASN A 319 -12.69 -16.67 -0.05
C ASN A 319 -14.07 -15.99 -0.14
N GLN A 320 -14.43 -15.14 0.83
CA GLN A 320 -15.67 -14.37 0.78
C GLN A 320 -15.67 -13.39 -0.41
N ILE A 321 -14.61 -12.60 -0.56
CA ILE A 321 -14.49 -11.58 -1.63
C ILE A 321 -14.51 -12.24 -3.02
N LYS A 322 -13.75 -13.32 -3.18
CA LYS A 322 -13.71 -14.09 -4.44
C LYS A 322 -15.10 -14.61 -4.83
N ASN A 323 -15.82 -15.18 -3.87
CA ASN A 323 -17.08 -15.87 -4.14
C ASN A 323 -18.32 -14.97 -3.98
N ASP A 324 -18.16 -13.67 -3.73
CA ASP A 324 -19.28 -12.73 -3.64
C ASP A 324 -19.71 -12.24 -5.04
N PRO A 325 -20.81 -12.75 -5.63
CA PRO A 325 -21.22 -12.38 -6.98
C PRO A 325 -21.63 -10.91 -7.09
N ILE A 326 -22.09 -10.29 -6.01
CA ILE A 326 -22.50 -8.88 -6.01
C ILE A 326 -21.26 -8.00 -6.13
N PHE A 327 -20.24 -8.26 -5.31
CA PHE A 327 -18.97 -7.56 -5.42
C PHE A 327 -18.30 -7.80 -6.78
N GLN A 328 -18.27 -9.04 -7.27
CA GLN A 328 -17.69 -9.35 -8.58
C GLN A 328 -18.42 -8.61 -9.72
N THR A 329 -19.75 -8.45 -9.63
CA THR A 329 -20.53 -7.66 -10.61
C THR A 329 -20.29 -6.15 -10.47
N LEU A 330 -20.01 -5.67 -9.26
CA LEU A 330 -19.77 -4.25 -8.99
C LEU A 330 -18.45 -3.75 -9.59
N ILE A 331 -17.42 -4.59 -9.59
CA ILE A 331 -16.07 -4.21 -10.06
C ILE A 331 -15.82 -4.49 -11.55
N LEU A 332 -16.76 -5.15 -12.25
CA LEU A 332 -16.67 -5.53 -13.68
C LEU A 332 -17.63 -4.71 -14.56
#